data_AF-A8V190-F1
#
_entry.id   AF-A8V190-F1
#
_cell.length_a   1.000
_cell.length_b   1.000
_cell.length_c   1.000
_cell.angle_alpha   90.00
_cell.angle_beta   90.00
_cell.angle_gamma   90.00
#
_symmetry.space_group_name_H-M   'P 1'
#
loop_
_entity.id
_entity.type
_entity.pdbx_description
1 polymer ?
#
loop_
_entity_poly.entity_id
_entity_poly.type
_entity_poly.pdbx_seq_one_letter_code
_entity_poly.pdbx_strand_id
1 'polypeptide(L)'
;MINTKILRKSKIEFLNKDNKILKSSFFEQIISSGNINIDEKWFLRGCKQVAERHYTEAIKRFQLSNSDDAKLMILACTFKIADKFLFNEYYTENFNNLIYFPKYEFKPYLVIENQKYEITPYLIKELKQLF
;
A
#
# COMPACT_ATOMS: atom_id res chain seq x y z
N MET A 1 -21.97 -7.40 2.15
CA MET A 1 -21.44 -7.48 0.78
C MET A 1 -20.95 -6.10 0.37
N ILE A 2 -19.69 -5.95 -0.05
CA ILE A 2 -19.14 -4.64 -0.45
C ILE A 2 -19.88 -4.13 -1.68
N ASN A 3 -20.40 -2.91 -1.62
CA ASN A 3 -20.89 -2.22 -2.81
C ASN A 3 -19.69 -1.80 -3.66
N THR A 4 -19.48 -2.46 -4.80
CA THR A 4 -18.34 -2.21 -5.71
C THR A 4 -18.26 -0.78 -6.23
N LYS A 5 -19.37 -0.02 -6.17
CA LYS A 5 -19.38 1.44 -6.44
C LYS A 5 -18.51 2.23 -5.45
N ILE A 6 -18.39 1.78 -4.20
CA ILE A 6 -17.53 2.39 -3.17
C ILE A 6 -16.05 2.13 -3.50
N LEU A 7 -15.69 0.89 -3.87
CA LEU A 7 -14.33 0.56 -4.32
C LEU A 7 -13.91 1.33 -5.57
N ARG A 8 -14.85 1.64 -6.48
CA ARG A 8 -14.55 2.48 -7.66
C ARG A 8 -14.19 3.92 -7.30
N LYS A 9 -14.74 4.47 -6.23
CA LYS A 9 -14.43 5.82 -5.73
C LYS A 9 -13.20 5.86 -4.81
N SER A 10 -12.81 4.72 -4.22
CA SER A 10 -11.69 4.69 -3.29
C SER A 10 -10.33 4.87 -3.97
N LYS A 11 -9.33 5.32 -3.21
CA LYS A 11 -7.94 5.47 -3.62
C LYS A 11 -7.02 5.17 -2.44
N ILE A 12 -5.75 4.87 -2.70
CA ILE A 12 -4.73 4.83 -1.65
C ILE A 12 -3.89 6.12 -1.74
N GLU A 13 -3.61 6.74 -0.60
CA GLU A 13 -2.71 7.89 -0.47
C GLU A 13 -1.62 7.59 0.56
N PHE A 14 -0.45 8.19 0.42
CA PHE A 14 0.57 8.20 1.48
C PHE A 14 0.67 9.60 2.07
N LEU A 15 0.68 9.71 3.40
CA LEU A 15 0.85 10.98 4.12
C LEU A 15 2.17 10.98 4.88
N ASN A 16 2.89 12.10 4.86
CA ASN A 16 4.02 12.31 5.77
C ASN A 16 3.53 12.72 7.18
N LYS A 17 4.47 12.90 8.12
CA LYS A 17 4.20 13.41 9.49
C LYS A 17 3.44 14.75 9.56
N ASP A 18 3.47 15.58 8.52
CA ASP A 18 2.70 16.83 8.43
C ASP A 18 1.28 16.64 7.84
N ASN A 19 0.83 15.40 7.63
CA ASN A 19 -0.39 15.02 6.89
C ASN A 19 -0.41 15.44 5.40
N LYS A 20 0.73 15.80 4.80
CA LYS A 20 0.83 16.17 3.38
C LYS A 20 0.85 14.92 2.50
N ILE A 21 0.08 14.96 1.40
CA ILE A 21 0.02 13.86 0.43
C ILE A 21 1.34 13.77 -0.35
N LEU A 22 1.98 12.60 -0.29
CA LEU A 22 3.20 12.30 -1.03
C LEU A 22 2.85 11.86 -2.46
N LYS A 23 3.56 12.46 -3.44
CA LYS A 23 3.42 12.18 -4.87
C LYS A 23 4.51 11.21 -5.34
N SER A 24 4.37 10.65 -6.54
CA SER A 24 5.37 9.75 -7.15
C SER A 24 6.79 10.35 -7.18
N SER A 25 6.92 11.67 -7.31
CA SER A 25 8.20 12.38 -7.26
C SER A 25 8.99 12.21 -5.96
N PHE A 26 8.31 12.05 -4.81
CA PHE A 26 8.97 11.78 -3.52
C PHE A 26 9.66 10.42 -3.54
N PHE A 27 8.95 9.38 -3.99
CA PHE A 27 9.50 8.04 -4.12
C PHE A 27 10.62 7.98 -5.17
N GLU A 28 10.47 8.70 -6.29
CA GLU A 28 11.51 8.79 -7.32
C GLU A 28 12.80 9.42 -6.78
N GLN A 29 12.71 10.51 -5.99
CA GLN A 29 13.87 11.15 -5.37
C GLN A 29 14.63 10.20 -4.44
N ILE A 30 13.91 9.42 -3.63
CA ILE A 30 14.53 8.40 -2.75
C ILE A 30 15.19 7.30 -3.60
N ILE A 31 14.51 6.77 -4.63
CA ILE A 31 15.06 5.75 -5.54
C ILE A 31 16.32 6.25 -6.28
N SER A 32 16.34 7.53 -6.64
CA SER A 32 17.45 8.18 -7.36
C SER A 32 18.65 8.48 -6.47
N SER A 33 18.47 8.54 -5.15
CA SER A 33 19.57 8.78 -4.19
C SER A 33 20.59 7.63 -4.11
N GLY A 34 20.27 6.48 -4.70
CA GLY A 34 21.19 5.34 -4.91
C GLY A 34 21.50 4.50 -3.66
N ASN A 35 21.46 5.09 -2.47
CA ASN A 35 21.91 4.45 -1.22
C ASN A 35 20.83 3.57 -0.55
N ILE A 36 20.21 2.68 -1.33
CA ILE A 36 19.12 1.77 -0.91
C ILE A 36 19.36 0.35 -1.42
N ASN A 37 18.90 -0.66 -0.67
CA ASN A 37 19.01 -2.06 -1.09
C ASN A 37 17.93 -2.45 -2.12
N ILE A 38 18.04 -3.65 -2.71
CA ILE A 38 17.15 -4.08 -3.80
C ILE A 38 15.69 -4.30 -3.37
N ASP A 39 15.46 -4.82 -2.17
CA ASP A 39 14.13 -5.11 -1.62
C ASP A 39 13.37 -3.80 -1.37
N GLU A 40 14.06 -2.88 -0.71
CA GLU A 40 13.62 -1.50 -0.45
C GLU A 40 13.32 -0.73 -1.74
N LYS A 41 14.18 -0.89 -2.75
CA LYS A 41 13.99 -0.29 -4.08
C LYS A 41 12.74 -0.83 -4.78
N TRP A 42 12.35 -2.08 -4.55
CA TRP A 42 11.11 -2.64 -5.07
C TRP A 42 9.88 -2.17 -4.29
N PHE A 43 9.94 -2.10 -2.96
CA PHE A 43 8.91 -1.48 -2.12
C PHE A 43 8.63 -0.02 -2.54
N LEU A 44 9.66 0.81 -2.65
CA LEU A 44 9.54 2.22 -3.07
C LEU A 44 8.96 2.36 -4.49
N ARG A 45 9.32 1.45 -5.40
CA ARG A 45 8.72 1.38 -6.75
C ARG A 45 7.24 1.01 -6.69
N GLY A 46 6.83 0.13 -5.78
CA GLY A 46 5.42 -0.13 -5.49
C GLY A 46 4.70 1.13 -5.01
N CYS A 47 5.25 1.85 -4.01
CA CYS A 47 4.69 3.10 -3.51
C CYS A 47 4.56 4.17 -4.61
N LYS A 48 5.57 4.31 -5.49
CA LYS A 48 5.47 5.18 -6.67
C LYS A 48 4.26 4.84 -7.54
N GLN A 49 4.09 3.56 -7.89
CA GLN A 49 2.97 3.09 -8.72
C GLN A 49 1.61 3.27 -8.02
N VAL A 50 1.53 3.13 -6.69
CA VAL A 50 0.31 3.46 -5.93
C VAL A 50 -0.02 4.95 -6.00
N ALA A 51 0.98 5.84 -5.87
CA ALA A 51 0.78 7.29 -6.02
C ALA A 51 0.34 7.69 -7.44
N GLU A 52 0.75 6.92 -8.46
CA GLU A 52 0.30 7.01 -9.85
C GLU A 52 -1.05 6.31 -10.12
N ARG A 53 -1.62 5.63 -9.10
CA ARG A 53 -2.86 4.81 -9.14
C ARG A 53 -2.78 3.56 -10.03
N HIS A 54 -1.59 3.12 -10.40
CA HIS A 54 -1.33 1.91 -11.17
C HIS A 54 -1.31 0.65 -10.27
N TYR A 55 -2.42 0.38 -9.55
CA TYR A 55 -2.45 -0.62 -8.47
C TYR A 55 -1.98 -2.03 -8.90
N THR A 56 -2.34 -2.50 -10.09
CA THR A 56 -1.89 -3.80 -10.63
C THR A 56 -0.38 -3.83 -10.89
N GLU A 57 0.22 -2.71 -11.31
CA GLU A 57 1.67 -2.61 -11.49
C GLU A 57 2.38 -2.46 -10.14
N ALA A 58 1.78 -1.73 -9.18
CA ALA A 58 2.27 -1.63 -7.82
C ALA A 58 2.38 -3.00 -7.14
N ILE A 59 1.36 -3.85 -7.27
CA ILE A 59 1.37 -5.24 -6.76
C ILE A 59 2.61 -5.99 -7.28
N LYS A 60 2.87 -5.98 -8.59
CA LYS A 60 4.07 -6.63 -9.18
C LYS A 60 5.40 -6.11 -8.62
N ARG A 61 5.45 -4.86 -8.14
CA ARG A 61 6.66 -4.29 -7.53
C ARG A 61 6.77 -4.65 -6.05
N PHE A 62 5.66 -4.64 -5.32
CA PHE A 62 5.63 -5.16 -3.94
C PHE A 62 5.93 -6.66 -3.87
N GLN A 63 5.52 -7.46 -4.86
CA GLN A 63 5.86 -8.90 -4.95
C GLN A 63 7.37 -9.18 -5.11
N LEU A 64 8.18 -8.15 -5.37
CA LEU A 64 9.66 -8.24 -5.43
C LEU A 64 10.33 -7.71 -4.15
N SER A 65 9.56 -7.43 -3.11
CA SER A 65 9.99 -7.07 -1.76
C SER A 65 9.47 -8.09 -0.74
N ASN A 66 10.33 -8.54 0.16
CA ASN A 66 10.02 -9.54 1.19
C ASN A 66 9.44 -8.90 2.47
N SER A 67 9.45 -7.57 2.55
CA SER A 67 8.97 -6.78 3.69
C SER A 67 7.49 -7.02 4.01
N ASP A 68 7.13 -6.88 5.28
CA ASP A 68 5.72 -6.91 5.68
C ASP A 68 4.99 -5.62 5.24
N ASP A 69 5.72 -4.51 5.07
CA ASP A 69 5.21 -3.28 4.44
C ASP A 69 4.68 -3.56 3.02
N ALA A 70 5.44 -4.32 2.21
CA ALA A 70 5.04 -4.70 0.87
C ALA A 70 3.81 -5.62 0.86
N LYS A 71 3.76 -6.64 1.74
CA LYS A 71 2.59 -7.53 1.88
C LYS A 71 1.33 -6.77 2.27
N LEU A 72 1.44 -5.84 3.22
CA LEU A 72 0.34 -4.98 3.66
C LEU A 72 -0.18 -4.10 2.50
N MET A 73 0.73 -3.59 1.67
CA MET A 73 0.36 -2.83 0.47
C MET A 73 -0.24 -3.69 -0.64
N ILE A 74 0.18 -4.95 -0.83
CA ILE A 74 -0.47 -5.90 -1.76
C ILE A 74 -1.92 -6.12 -1.33
N LEU A 75 -2.18 -6.34 -0.04
CA LEU A 75 -3.54 -6.56 0.48
C LEU A 75 -4.42 -5.32 0.35
N ALA A 76 -3.88 -4.12 0.57
CA ALA A 76 -4.60 -2.88 0.29
C ALA A 76 -4.88 -2.69 -1.22
N CYS A 77 -3.93 -3.03 -2.10
CA CYS A 77 -4.06 -2.88 -3.54
C CYS A 77 -5.02 -3.90 -4.17
N THR A 78 -4.98 -5.16 -3.72
CA THR A 78 -5.90 -6.23 -4.14
C THR A 78 -7.33 -5.93 -3.71
N PHE A 79 -7.55 -5.50 -2.46
CA PHE A 79 -8.84 -4.96 -2.00
C PHE A 79 -9.32 -3.79 -2.88
N LYS A 80 -8.43 -2.83 -3.16
CA LYS A 80 -8.71 -1.65 -4.01
C LYS A 80 -9.13 -2.01 -5.44
N ILE A 81 -8.68 -3.13 -6.01
CA ILE A 81 -9.09 -3.63 -7.33
C ILE A 81 -10.16 -4.74 -7.28
N ALA A 82 -10.63 -5.12 -6.08
CA ALA A 82 -11.56 -6.21 -5.81
C ALA A 82 -11.05 -7.63 -6.18
N ASP A 83 -9.74 -7.84 -6.19
CA ASP A 83 -9.14 -9.16 -6.41
C ASP A 83 -9.13 -9.99 -5.11
N LYS A 84 -10.22 -10.72 -4.89
CA LYS A 84 -10.40 -11.61 -3.73
C LYS A 84 -9.46 -12.82 -3.78
N PHE A 85 -9.01 -13.27 -4.96
CA PHE A 85 -8.12 -14.42 -5.07
C PHE A 85 -6.73 -14.06 -4.55
N LEU A 86 -6.12 -13.01 -5.11
CA LEU A 86 -4.79 -12.58 -4.73
C LEU A 86 -4.75 -11.97 -3.31
N PHE A 87 -5.87 -11.38 -2.84
CA PHE A 87 -6.00 -10.99 -1.43
C PHE A 87 -5.90 -12.19 -0.48
N ASN A 88 -6.58 -13.31 -0.81
CA ASN A 88 -6.54 -14.51 0.03
C ASN A 88 -5.17 -15.21 -0.01
N GLU A 89 -4.49 -15.20 -1.15
CA GLU A 89 -3.13 -15.75 -1.32
C GLU A 89 -2.09 -15.03 -0.43
N TYR A 90 -2.19 -13.72 -0.29
CA TYR A 90 -1.24 -12.89 0.49
C TYR A 90 -1.67 -12.64 1.94
N TYR A 91 -2.87 -13.08 2.36
CA TYR A 91 -3.36 -12.77 3.70
C TYR A 91 -2.64 -13.58 4.78
N THR A 92 -1.96 -12.85 5.67
CA THR A 92 -1.42 -13.35 6.95
C THR A 92 -2.10 -12.60 8.11
N GLU A 93 -2.19 -13.25 9.28
CA GLU A 93 -2.66 -12.58 10.50
C GLU A 93 -1.52 -11.84 11.22
N ASN A 94 -0.28 -12.21 10.94
CA ASN A 94 0.92 -11.71 11.59
C ASN A 94 1.75 -10.90 10.59
N PHE A 95 1.93 -9.60 10.87
CA PHE A 95 2.88 -8.70 10.25
C PHE A 95 3.87 -8.32 11.35
N ASN A 96 5.08 -8.86 11.28
CA ASN A 96 6.03 -8.86 12.38
C ASN A 96 7.03 -7.70 12.30
N ASN A 97 7.27 -7.15 11.12
CA ASN A 97 8.31 -6.13 10.93
C ASN A 97 7.98 -5.12 9.80
N LEU A 98 7.27 -4.04 10.16
CA LEU A 98 7.02 -2.89 9.27
C LEU A 98 8.20 -1.91 9.35
N ILE A 99 9.13 -2.01 8.39
CA ILE A 99 10.43 -1.34 8.42
C ILE A 99 10.51 -0.08 7.56
N TYR A 100 9.72 0.01 6.48
CA TYR A 100 9.86 1.07 5.49
C TYR A 100 8.94 2.27 5.78
N PHE A 101 7.74 2.05 6.31
CA PHE A 101 6.89 3.16 6.75
C PHE A 101 7.56 4.05 7.83
N PRO A 102 8.22 3.51 8.88
CA PRO A 102 8.95 4.33 9.84
C PRO A 102 10.21 4.97 9.23
N LYS A 103 11.00 4.21 8.45
CA LYS A 103 12.26 4.68 7.84
C LYS A 103 12.09 5.92 6.96
N TYR A 104 10.94 6.09 6.33
CA TYR A 104 10.64 7.21 5.44
C TYR A 104 9.58 8.18 5.98
N GLU A 105 9.27 8.12 7.28
CA GLU A 105 8.33 9.00 7.99
C GLU A 105 6.94 9.18 7.31
N PHE A 106 6.43 8.11 6.68
CA PHE A 106 5.12 8.15 6.00
C PHE A 106 4.22 6.97 6.34
N LYS A 107 2.91 7.20 6.19
CA LYS A 107 1.86 6.21 6.46
C LYS A 107 0.91 6.05 5.25
N PRO A 108 0.50 4.82 4.92
CA PRO A 108 -0.49 4.54 3.89
C PRO A 108 -1.93 4.71 4.41
N TYR A 109 -2.82 5.27 3.60
CA TYR A 109 -4.24 5.45 3.91
C TYR A 109 -5.13 5.00 2.75
N LEU A 110 -6.15 4.20 3.06
CA LEU A 110 -7.29 3.95 2.17
C LEU A 110 -8.28 5.10 2.33
N VAL A 111 -8.56 5.81 1.23
CA VAL A 111 -9.47 6.97 1.22
C VAL A 111 -10.77 6.58 0.54
N ILE A 112 -11.89 6.75 1.23
CA ILE A 112 -13.25 6.43 0.77
C ILE A 112 -14.14 7.64 1.07
N GLU A 113 -14.74 8.24 0.04
CA GLU A 113 -15.74 9.32 0.17
C GLU A 113 -15.36 10.41 1.20
N ASN A 114 -14.10 10.87 1.11
CA ASN A 114 -13.38 11.83 1.96
C ASN A 114 -12.95 11.35 3.37
N GLN A 115 -13.39 10.19 3.84
CA GLN A 115 -12.84 9.54 5.03
C GLN A 115 -11.50 8.86 4.72
N LYS A 116 -10.58 8.85 5.69
CA LYS A 116 -9.25 8.23 5.60
C LYS A 116 -9.09 7.16 6.65
N TYR A 117 -8.73 5.95 6.23
CA TYR A 117 -8.49 4.79 7.07
C TYR A 117 -7.01 4.40 6.97
N GLU A 118 -6.30 4.35 8.10
CA GLU A 118 -4.88 3.99 8.09
C GLU A 118 -4.70 2.52 7.72
N ILE A 119 -3.93 2.23 6.67
CA ILE A 119 -3.68 0.87 6.23
C ILE A 119 -2.73 0.22 7.24
N THR A 120 -3.33 -0.59 8.10
CA THR A 120 -2.72 -1.29 9.23
C THR A 120 -3.14 -2.77 9.17
N PRO A 121 -2.42 -3.68 9.85
CA PRO A 121 -2.86 -5.08 10.00
C PRO A 121 -4.30 -5.21 10.52
N TYR A 122 -4.71 -4.31 11.43
CA TYR A 122 -6.08 -4.23 11.93
C TYR A 122 -7.09 -3.92 10.81
N LEU A 123 -6.86 -2.86 10.01
CA LEU A 123 -7.73 -2.54 8.88
C LEU A 123 -7.81 -3.71 7.90
N ILE A 124 -6.69 -4.35 7.54
CA ILE A 124 -6.68 -5.50 6.63
C ILE A 124 -7.53 -6.67 7.17
N LYS A 125 -7.55 -6.89 8.50
CA LYS A 125 -8.42 -7.88 9.15
C LYS A 125 -9.91 -7.52 9.06
N GLU A 126 -10.27 -6.24 9.19
CA GLU A 126 -11.64 -5.77 8.94
C GLU A 126 -12.03 -5.94 7.45
N LEU A 127 -11.16 -5.52 6.52
CA LEU A 127 -11.41 -5.63 5.08
C LEU A 127 -11.61 -7.08 4.62
N LYS A 128 -10.94 -8.05 5.25
CA LYS A 128 -11.18 -9.49 5.00
C LYS A 128 -12.60 -9.93 5.35
N GLN A 129 -13.22 -9.38 6.40
CA GLN A 129 -14.59 -9.75 6.80
C GLN A 129 -15.65 -9.24 5.80
N LEU A 130 -15.31 -8.27 4.96
CA LEU A 130 -16.21 -7.68 3.98
C LEU A 130 -16.27 -8.47 2.66
N PHE A 131 -15.31 -9.38 2.43
CA PHE A 131 -15.01 -10.01 1.14
C PHE A 131 -15.81 -11.28 0.83
#